data_AF-A0A7J2ZIA7-F1
#
_entry.id   AF-A0A7J2ZIA7-F1
#
_cell.length_a   1.000
_cell.length_b   1.000
_cell.length_c   1.000
_cell.angle_alpha   90.00
_cell.angle_beta   90.00
_cell.angle_gamma   90.00
#
_symmetry.space_group_name_H-M   'P 1'
#
loop_
_entity.id
_entity.type
_entity.pdbx_description
1 polymer ?
#
loop_
_entity_poly.entity_id
_entity_poly.type
_entity_poly.pdbx_seq_one_letter_code
_entity_poly.pdbx_strand_id
1 'polypeptide(L)'
;YIVAQKEREKLSAKMDSLLTRLDAILMPTVPIHTPRIADLERLPLRERLTIHRQLISLTHLFNLTGSPSISLPIGFTLDGLPVSCQLAARRGMDSMVLSIAYAFEIAYGSFKHPAPLF
;
A
#
# COMPACT_ATOMS: atom_id res chain seq x y z
N TYR A 1 15.63 -6.61 -20.85
CA TYR A 1 14.45 -7.39 -20.43
C TYR A 1 14.81 -8.60 -19.55
N ILE A 2 15.59 -9.58 -20.03
CA ILE A 2 15.93 -10.81 -19.27
C ILE A 2 16.57 -10.53 -17.91
N VAL A 3 17.51 -9.57 -17.83
CA VAL A 3 18.14 -9.17 -16.57
C VAL A 3 17.09 -8.70 -15.55
N ALA A 4 16.14 -7.87 -15.98
CA ALA A 4 15.08 -7.38 -15.10
C ALA A 4 14.16 -8.50 -14.57
N GLN A 5 13.90 -9.52 -15.39
CA GLN A 5 13.12 -10.70 -14.96
C GLN A 5 13.87 -11.49 -13.87
N LYS A 6 15.17 -11.71 -14.04
CA LYS A 6 16.02 -12.38 -13.03
C LYS A 6 16.08 -11.60 -11.71
N GLU A 7 16.20 -10.28 -11.78
CA GLU A 7 16.18 -9.45 -10.57
C GLU A 7 14.83 -9.48 -9.87
N ARG A 8 13.72 -9.49 -10.61
CA ARG A 8 12.37 -9.67 -10.04
C ARG A 8 12.22 -11.02 -9.35
N GLU A 9 12.74 -12.10 -9.93
CA GLU A 9 12.73 -13.44 -9.31
C GLU A 9 13.50 -13.46 -7.99
N LYS A 10 14.70 -12.86 -7.95
CA LYS A 10 15.49 -12.72 -6.71
C LYS A 10 14.74 -11.92 -5.65
N LEU A 11 14.11 -10.81 -6.04
CA LEU A 11 13.34 -9.97 -5.13
C LEU A 11 12.12 -10.73 -4.57
N SER A 12 11.43 -11.49 -5.41
CA SER A 12 10.29 -12.33 -5.02
C SER A 12 10.72 -13.39 -4.01
N ALA A 13 11.81 -14.12 -4.29
CA ALA A 13 12.33 -15.13 -3.38
C ALA A 13 12.76 -14.54 -2.02
N LYS A 14 13.35 -13.33 -2.02
CA LYS A 14 13.71 -12.63 -0.79
C LYS A 14 12.47 -12.23 0.02
N MET A 15 11.43 -11.73 -0.64
CA MET A 15 10.16 -11.39 0.00
C MET A 15 9.49 -12.63 0.61
N ASP A 16 9.40 -13.74 -0.14
CA ASP A 16 8.82 -14.99 0.35
C ASP A 16 9.59 -15.54 1.55
N SER A 17 10.92 -15.42 1.55
CA SER A 17 11.77 -15.82 2.68
C SER A 17 11.49 -14.97 3.94
N LEU A 18 11.38 -13.65 3.79
CA LEU A 18 11.04 -12.75 4.89
C LEU A 18 9.65 -13.07 5.48
N LEU A 19 8.67 -13.31 4.60
CA LEU A 19 7.29 -13.66 4.97
C LEU A 19 7.10 -15.13 5.35
N THR A 20 8.15 -15.95 5.36
CA THR A 20 8.06 -17.33 5.90
C THR A 20 8.03 -17.33 7.43
N ARG A 21 8.52 -16.25 8.07
CA ARG A 21 8.56 -16.11 9.54
C ARG A 21 7.38 -15.31 10.12
N LEU A 22 6.54 -14.75 9.26
CA LEU A 22 5.44 -13.85 9.63
C LEU A 22 4.19 -14.27 8.86
N ASP A 23 3.02 -14.26 9.49
CA ASP A 23 1.77 -14.55 8.77
C ASP A 23 1.41 -13.42 7.79
N ALA A 24 1.67 -12.17 8.19
CA ALA A 24 1.50 -10.98 7.38
C ALA A 24 2.36 -9.82 7.91
N ILE A 25 2.53 -8.78 7.08
CA ILE A 25 3.15 -7.49 7.43
C ILE A 25 2.09 -6.41 7.33
N LEU A 26 2.05 -5.52 8.33
CA LEU A 26 1.22 -4.32 8.35
C LEU A 26 2.12 -3.08 8.28
N MET A 27 1.78 -2.15 7.40
CA MET A 27 2.54 -0.91 7.17
C MET A 27 1.62 0.20 6.64
N PRO A 28 1.99 1.48 6.67
CA PRO A 28 1.24 2.51 5.96
C PRO A 28 1.10 2.16 4.48
N THR A 29 -0.05 2.45 3.86
CA THR A 29 -0.22 2.24 2.41
C THR A 29 0.61 3.27 1.62
N VAL A 30 0.60 4.52 2.08
CA VAL A 30 1.29 5.66 1.46
C VAL A 30 2.06 6.42 2.55
N PRO A 31 3.35 6.78 2.34
CA PRO A 31 4.18 7.39 3.38
C PRO A 31 4.10 8.93 3.45
N ILE A 32 3.23 9.55 2.65
CA ILE A 32 3.06 11.01 2.60
C ILE A 32 1.59 11.38 2.70
N HIS A 33 1.32 12.61 3.14
CA HIS A 33 -0.02 13.18 3.06
C HIS A 33 -0.48 13.32 1.60
N THR A 34 -1.79 13.27 1.39
CA THR A 34 -2.40 13.42 0.06
C THR A 34 -2.05 14.80 -0.50
N PRO A 35 -1.26 14.88 -1.60
CA PRO A 35 -0.91 16.15 -2.19
C PRO A 35 -2.13 16.80 -2.84
N ARG A 36 -2.25 18.13 -2.74
CA ARG A 36 -3.31 18.87 -3.45
C ARG A 36 -2.96 18.97 -4.93
N ILE A 37 -3.97 18.81 -5.78
CA ILE A 37 -3.81 18.92 -7.25
C ILE A 37 -3.21 20.27 -7.63
N ALA A 38 -3.74 21.37 -7.07
CA ALA A 38 -3.26 22.72 -7.33
C ALA A 38 -1.79 22.94 -6.97
N ASP A 39 -1.27 22.24 -5.96
CA ASP A 39 0.15 22.30 -5.61
C ASP A 39 0.98 21.52 -6.64
N LEU A 40 0.52 20.34 -7.07
CA LEU A 40 1.19 19.52 -8.06
C LEU A 40 1.29 20.19 -9.44
N GLU A 41 0.27 20.90 -9.88
CA GLU A 41 0.23 21.58 -11.19
C GLU A 41 1.27 22.69 -11.31
N ARG A 42 1.66 23.29 -10.19
CA ARG A 42 2.68 24.35 -10.12
C ARG A 42 4.11 23.83 -10.15
N LEU A 43 4.31 22.53 -9.96
CA LEU A 43 5.63 21.92 -9.88
C LEU A 43 6.16 21.48 -11.25
N PRO A 44 7.48 21.56 -11.49
CA PRO A 44 8.09 21.00 -12.68
C PRO A 44 7.92 19.48 -12.71
N LEU A 45 7.94 18.89 -13.93
CA LEU A 45 7.71 17.46 -14.13
C LEU A 45 8.58 16.57 -13.22
N ARG A 46 9.85 16.93 -13.02
CA ARG A 46 10.79 16.17 -12.18
C ARG A 46 10.30 16.04 -10.74
N GLU A 47 9.75 17.11 -10.16
CA GLU A 47 9.27 17.11 -8.78
C GLU A 47 7.97 16.33 -8.64
N ARG A 48 7.06 16.45 -9.62
CA ARG A 48 5.84 15.62 -9.68
C ARG A 48 6.17 14.12 -9.73
N LEU A 49 7.20 13.75 -10.50
CA LEU A 49 7.67 12.36 -10.57
C LEU A 49 8.27 11.87 -9.24
N THR A 50 8.94 12.74 -8.49
CA THR A 50 9.43 12.43 -7.14
C THR A 50 8.27 12.15 -6.19
N ILE A 51 7.24 13.00 -6.18
CA ILE A 51 6.04 12.80 -5.37
C ILE A 51 5.32 11.50 -5.77
N HIS A 52 5.18 11.24 -7.07
CA HIS A 52 4.61 9.99 -7.57
C HIS A 52 5.38 8.76 -7.06
N ARG A 53 6.72 8.80 -7.09
CA ARG A 53 7.56 7.71 -6.54
C ARG A 53 7.35 7.52 -5.05
N GLN A 54 7.15 8.60 -4.28
CA GLN A 54 6.82 8.51 -2.86
C GLN A 54 5.45 7.85 -2.65
N LEU A 55 4.44 8.24 -3.43
CA LEU A 55 3.08 7.68 -3.34
C LEU A 55 3.06 6.15 -3.50
N ILE A 56 3.86 5.62 -4.44
CA ILE A 56 3.90 4.18 -4.73
C ILE A 56 5.03 3.42 -4.01
N SER A 57 5.89 4.10 -3.25
CA SER A 57 7.10 3.49 -2.70
C SER A 57 6.85 2.23 -1.87
N LEU A 58 5.74 2.22 -1.11
CA LEU A 58 5.32 1.14 -0.22
C LEU A 58 4.41 0.08 -0.89
N THR A 59 3.84 0.36 -2.06
CA THR A 59 2.93 -0.57 -2.76
C THR A 59 3.61 -1.26 -3.94
N HIS A 60 4.57 -0.60 -4.60
CA HIS A 60 5.20 -1.13 -5.81
C HIS A 60 5.92 -2.47 -5.56
N LEU A 61 6.42 -2.68 -4.34
CA LEU A 61 7.15 -3.90 -3.98
C LEU A 61 6.27 -5.13 -4.14
N PHE A 62 5.00 -5.06 -3.71
CA PHE A 62 4.07 -6.17 -3.79
C PHE A 62 3.61 -6.45 -5.23
N ASN A 63 3.55 -5.41 -6.09
CA ASN A 63 3.34 -5.60 -7.53
C ASN A 63 4.50 -6.36 -8.19
N LEU A 64 5.74 -6.12 -7.76
CA LEU A 64 6.92 -6.80 -8.28
C LEU A 64 7.04 -8.24 -7.78
N THR A 65 6.73 -8.47 -6.50
CA THR A 65 6.87 -9.80 -5.86
C THR A 65 5.66 -10.69 -6.06
N GLY A 66 4.51 -10.12 -6.44
CA GLY A 66 3.24 -10.85 -6.58
C GLY A 66 2.63 -11.30 -5.25
N SER A 67 3.04 -10.69 -4.14
CA SER A 67 2.50 -10.95 -2.82
C SER A 67 1.09 -10.33 -2.71
N PRO A 68 0.09 -11.06 -2.18
CA PRO A 68 -1.23 -10.48 -1.95
C PRO A 68 -1.15 -9.37 -0.92
N SER A 69 -1.82 -8.25 -1.20
CA SER A 69 -1.90 -7.12 -0.28
C SER A 69 -3.27 -6.43 -0.37
N ILE A 70 -3.71 -5.83 0.74
CA ILE A 70 -4.98 -5.10 0.84
C ILE A 70 -4.78 -3.82 1.66
N SER A 71 -5.47 -2.74 1.28
CA SER A 71 -5.50 -1.51 2.06
C SER A 71 -6.70 -1.48 2.98
N LEU A 72 -6.46 -1.29 4.27
CA LEU A 72 -7.44 -1.18 5.34
C LEU A 72 -7.57 0.30 5.73
N PRO A 73 -8.77 0.88 5.71
CA PRO A 73 -8.98 2.24 6.18
C PRO A 73 -8.84 2.30 7.70
N ILE A 74 -7.99 3.19 8.21
CA ILE A 74 -7.72 3.30 9.66
C ILE A 74 -8.19 4.63 10.27
N GLY A 75 -8.70 5.54 9.44
CA GLY A 75 -9.26 6.81 9.90
C GLY A 75 -9.02 7.94 8.92
N PHE A 76 -8.86 9.14 9.48
CA PHE A 76 -8.69 10.37 8.73
C PHE A 76 -7.55 11.21 9.31
N THR A 77 -6.94 12.04 8.48
CA THR A 77 -6.08 13.13 8.93
C THR A 77 -6.90 14.18 9.68
N LEU A 78 -6.23 15.12 10.34
CA LEU A 78 -6.88 16.28 10.97
C LEU A 78 -7.70 17.11 9.96
N ASP A 79 -7.29 17.10 8.69
CA ASP A 79 -7.97 17.80 7.58
C ASP A 79 -9.08 16.94 6.94
N GLY A 80 -9.45 15.79 7.54
CA GLY A 80 -10.54 14.94 7.08
C GLY A 80 -10.21 14.07 5.86
N LEU A 81 -8.93 13.88 5.53
CA LEU A 81 -8.51 13.04 4.39
C LEU A 81 -8.33 11.58 4.83
N PRO A 82 -8.83 10.58 4.07
CA PRO A 82 -8.69 9.17 4.45
C PRO A 82 -7.23 8.72 4.61
N VAL A 83 -6.99 7.92 5.65
CA VAL A 83 -5.70 7.28 5.93
C VAL A 83 -5.89 5.76 5.95
N SER A 84 -4.93 5.03 5.38
CA SER A 84 -4.95 3.57 5.33
C SER A 84 -3.62 2.94 5.71
N CYS A 85 -3.70 1.71 6.21
CA CYS A 85 -2.58 0.80 6.30
C CYS A 85 -2.76 -0.33 5.29
N GLN A 86 -1.65 -0.85 4.78
CA GLN A 86 -1.60 -1.99 3.88
C GLN A 86 -1.17 -3.22 4.67
N LEU A 87 -1.95 -4.28 4.53
CA LEU A 87 -1.61 -5.63 4.99
C LEU A 87 -1.14 -6.44 3.79
N ALA A 88 0.00 -7.13 3.91
CA ALA A 88 0.52 -8.01 2.87
C ALA A 88 0.98 -9.34 3.45
N ALA A 89 0.80 -10.43 2.70
CA ALA A 89 1.23 -11.78 3.11
C ALA A 89 2.04 -12.47 2.01
N ARG A 90 2.56 -13.65 2.31
CA ARG A 90 3.31 -14.47 1.36
C ARG A 90 2.44 -14.81 0.15
N ARG A 91 3.07 -15.05 -1.02
CA ARG A 91 2.36 -15.49 -2.23
C ARG A 91 1.45 -16.69 -1.95
N GLY A 92 0.23 -16.65 -2.50
CA GLY A 92 -0.80 -17.69 -2.32
C GLY A 92 -1.54 -17.65 -0.99
N MET A 93 -1.31 -16.65 -0.13
CA MET A 93 -1.98 -16.49 1.16
C MET A 93 -3.12 -15.46 1.11
N ASP A 94 -3.81 -15.34 -0.02
CA ASP A 94 -4.93 -14.41 -0.23
C ASP A 94 -6.03 -14.60 0.84
N SER A 95 -6.33 -15.85 1.20
CA SER A 95 -7.30 -16.18 2.25
C SER A 95 -6.87 -15.67 3.63
N MET A 96 -5.58 -15.68 3.95
CA MET A 96 -5.04 -15.13 5.19
C MET A 96 -5.23 -13.61 5.22
N VAL A 97 -4.85 -12.92 4.13
CA VAL A 97 -5.01 -11.47 3.99
C VAL A 97 -6.48 -11.05 4.16
N LEU A 98 -7.39 -11.76 3.49
CA LEU A 98 -8.83 -11.50 3.59
C LEU A 98 -9.39 -11.82 4.98
N SER A 99 -8.93 -12.90 5.63
CA SER A 99 -9.39 -13.27 6.98
C SER A 99 -8.98 -12.21 8.01
N ILE A 100 -7.74 -11.71 7.94
CA ILE A 100 -7.26 -10.64 8.82
C ILE A 100 -8.00 -9.33 8.51
N ALA A 101 -8.20 -8.99 7.24
CA ALA A 101 -8.95 -7.80 6.84
C ALA A 101 -10.40 -7.83 7.35
N TYR A 102 -11.04 -9.00 7.29
CA TYR A 102 -12.40 -9.19 7.80
C TYR A 102 -12.46 -9.06 9.32
N ALA A 103 -11.50 -9.67 10.04
CA ALA A 103 -11.40 -9.50 11.48
C ALA A 103 -11.17 -8.04 11.88
N PHE A 104 -10.34 -7.31 11.12
CA PHE A 104 -10.13 -5.88 11.28
C PHE A 104 -11.44 -5.09 11.08
N GLU A 105 -12.18 -5.37 10.01
CA GLU A 105 -13.45 -4.72 9.72
C GLU A 105 -14.50 -4.95 10.83
N ILE A 106 -14.59 -6.17 11.39
CA ILE A 106 -15.46 -6.45 12.53
C ILE A 106 -15.07 -5.62 13.76
N ALA A 107 -13.77 -5.51 14.03
CA ALA A 107 -13.27 -4.84 15.23
C ALA A 107 -13.33 -3.30 15.17
N TYR A 108 -13.09 -2.72 13.99
CA TYR A 108 -12.93 -1.27 13.81
C TYR A 108 -14.03 -0.62 12.95
N GLY A 109 -14.89 -1.44 12.34
CA GLY A 109 -15.92 -1.00 11.41
C GLY A 109 -15.41 -0.85 9.97
N SER A 110 -16.35 -0.79 9.04
CA SER A 110 -16.09 -0.57 7.62
C SER A 110 -15.65 0.86 7.31
N PHE A 111 -15.21 1.07 6.07
CA PHE A 111 -14.87 2.40 5.54
C PHE A 111 -16.00 3.41 5.80
N LYS A 112 -15.64 4.54 6.41
CA LYS A 112 -16.53 5.68 6.56
C LYS A 112 -16.26 6.62 5.40
N HIS A 113 -17.31 7.05 4.70
CA HIS A 113 -17.15 8.04 3.65
C HIS A 113 -16.68 9.38 4.26
N PRO A 114 -15.67 10.04 3.68
CA PRO A 114 -15.36 11.42 4.04
C PRO A 114 -16.58 12.31 3.78
N ALA A 115 -16.67 13.44 4.49
CA ALA A 115 -17.72 14.42 4.25
C ALA A 115 -17.75 14.79 2.75
N PRO A 116 -18.94 14.94 2.16
CA PRO A 116 -19.06 15.33 0.75
C PRO A 116 -18.31 16.64 0.51
N LEU A 117 -17.71 16.78 -0.68
CA LEU A 117 -17.01 17.99 -1.11
C LEU A 117 -18.00 19.10 -1.50
N PHE A 118 -19.04 19.37 -0.70
CA PHE A 118 -20.04 20.43 -0.92
C PHE A 118 -20.67 20.88 0.39
#